data_AF-A0AAD4LB50-F1
#
_entry.id   AF-A0AAD4LB50-F1
#
_cell.length_a   1.000
_cell.length_b   1.000
_cell.length_c   1.000
_cell.angle_alpha   90.00
_cell.angle_beta   90.00
_cell.angle_gamma   90.00
#
_symmetry.space_group_name_H-M   'P 1'
#
loop_
_entity.id
_entity.type
_entity.pdbx_description
1 polymer ?
#
loop_
_entity_poly.entity_id
_entity_poly.type
_entity_poly.pdbx_seq_one_letter_code
_entity_poly.pdbx_strand_id
1 'polypeptide(L)'
;MSFMSMEPQSREALETQSKCLLTLFDSHLKIIADRYLAFFQKRRRIGEEYITSLRKLHREANVVDASFDSRAEPTPSRAAWDILREGLEGEASTREAFVSSLDIDAIKPLATLKETGDQTRKRIDKNLRNSAPDYADHAENTISKLQQAYLTKYPPVDHSHSTTSFQHVPSRRFGVNLFRNRRELDRAEFEEPVLEDDYRKAVRLLNIIRSTRVENLEDEYNCLEDLVFRTTVKGVLVKYLENMMRIETWLWVPNQV
;
A
#
# COMPACT_ATOMS: atom_id res chain seq x y z
N MET A 1 -42.15 -6.67 2.56
CA MET A 1 -40.76 -6.17 2.62
C MET A 1 -40.06 -6.68 1.38
N SER A 2 -39.50 -5.78 0.56
CA SER A 2 -38.79 -6.19 -0.65
C SER A 2 -37.52 -6.92 -0.23
N PHE A 3 -37.41 -8.20 -0.61
CA PHE A 3 -36.17 -8.96 -0.46
C PHE A 3 -35.09 -8.22 -1.25
N MET A 4 -34.17 -7.56 -0.55
CA MET A 4 -32.92 -7.14 -1.16
C MET A 4 -32.19 -8.42 -1.58
N SER A 5 -32.39 -8.81 -2.83
CA SER A 5 -31.45 -9.65 -3.54
C SER A 5 -30.10 -8.97 -3.40
N MET A 6 -29.22 -9.53 -2.54
CA MET A 6 -27.84 -9.10 -2.46
C MET A 6 -27.21 -9.49 -3.80
N GLU A 7 -27.20 -8.53 -4.71
CA GLU A 7 -26.80 -8.71 -6.09
C GLU A 7 -25.31 -9.12 -6.11
N PRO A 8 -24.95 -10.19 -6.84
CA PRO A 8 -23.57 -10.69 -6.94
C PRO A 8 -22.57 -9.64 -7.46
N GLN A 9 -23.07 -8.57 -8.09
CA GLN A 9 -22.31 -7.39 -8.51
C GLN A 9 -21.52 -6.73 -7.36
N SER A 10 -22.00 -6.80 -6.11
CA SER A 10 -21.32 -6.19 -4.97
C SER A 10 -20.01 -6.90 -4.56
N ARG A 11 -19.89 -8.22 -4.83
CA ARG A 11 -18.68 -9.02 -4.55
C ARG A 11 -17.60 -8.76 -5.59
N GLU A 12 -17.95 -8.84 -6.87
CA GLU A 12 -17.00 -8.59 -7.96
C GLU A 12 -16.47 -7.16 -7.92
N ALA A 13 -17.33 -6.18 -7.61
CA ALA A 13 -16.91 -4.79 -7.46
C ALA A 13 -15.86 -4.60 -6.35
N LEU A 14 -16.03 -5.24 -5.20
CA LEU A 14 -15.12 -5.11 -4.05
C LEU A 14 -13.77 -5.81 -4.29
N GLU A 15 -13.81 -7.01 -4.88
CA GLU A 15 -12.58 -7.71 -5.28
C GLU A 15 -11.82 -6.93 -6.35
N THR A 16 -12.54 -6.33 -7.31
CA THR A 16 -11.95 -5.50 -8.36
C THR A 16 -11.34 -4.24 -7.77
N GLN A 17 -12.02 -3.57 -6.83
CA GLN A 17 -11.50 -2.40 -6.13
C GLN A 17 -10.25 -2.74 -5.31
N SER A 18 -10.26 -3.84 -4.57
CA SER A 18 -9.11 -4.31 -3.79
C SER A 18 -7.90 -4.61 -4.69
N LYS A 19 -8.12 -5.31 -5.81
CA LYS A 19 -7.08 -5.59 -6.82
C LYS A 19 -6.54 -4.31 -7.46
N CYS A 20 -7.41 -3.33 -7.74
CA CYS A 20 -7.04 -2.04 -8.29
C CYS A 20 -6.11 -1.28 -7.34
N LEU A 21 -6.47 -1.16 -6.05
CA LEU A 21 -5.66 -0.50 -5.03
C LEU A 21 -4.29 -1.17 -4.84
N LEU A 22 -4.23 -2.51 -4.83
CA LEU A 22 -2.97 -3.25 -4.80
C LEU A 22 -2.09 -2.99 -6.02
N THR A 23 -2.69 -2.89 -7.21
CA THR A 23 -1.94 -2.61 -8.44
C THR A 23 -1.34 -1.20 -8.40
N LEU A 24 -2.10 -0.23 -7.88
CA LEU A 24 -1.61 1.13 -7.67
C LEU A 24 -0.45 1.15 -6.66
N PHE A 25 -0.59 0.43 -5.55
CA PHE A 25 0.44 0.26 -4.54
C PHE A 25 1.74 -0.29 -5.13
N ASP A 26 1.64 -1.38 -5.91
CA ASP A 26 2.79 -2.01 -6.59
C ASP A 26 3.45 -1.04 -7.57
N SER A 27 2.65 -0.22 -8.29
CA SER A 27 3.19 0.79 -9.19
C SER A 27 4.00 1.88 -8.46
N HIS A 28 3.53 2.32 -7.30
CA HIS A 28 4.21 3.33 -6.48
C HIS A 28 5.51 2.79 -5.88
N LEU A 29 5.47 1.59 -5.31
CA LEU A 29 6.67 0.92 -4.82
C LEU A 29 7.72 0.76 -5.91
N LYS A 30 7.28 0.36 -7.11
CA LYS A 30 8.16 0.22 -8.26
C LYS A 30 8.81 1.54 -8.65
N ILE A 31 8.08 2.65 -8.63
CA ILE A 31 8.66 3.97 -8.92
C ILE A 31 9.76 4.33 -7.90
N ILE A 32 9.52 4.10 -6.61
CA ILE A 32 10.52 4.37 -5.55
C ILE A 32 11.78 3.52 -5.74
N ALA A 33 11.58 2.22 -5.91
CA ALA A 33 12.66 1.24 -6.00
C ALA A 33 13.44 1.34 -7.31
N ASP A 34 12.74 1.30 -8.45
CA ASP A 34 13.38 1.14 -9.75
C ASP A 34 13.83 2.48 -10.33
N ARG A 35 13.22 3.61 -9.94
CA ARG A 35 13.55 4.92 -10.50
C ARG A 35 14.36 5.77 -9.55
N TYR A 36 13.80 6.13 -8.39
CA TYR A 36 14.48 7.09 -7.49
C TYR A 36 15.72 6.49 -6.84
N LEU A 37 15.60 5.29 -6.25
CA LEU A 37 16.74 4.65 -5.58
C LEU A 37 17.85 4.31 -6.59
N ALA A 38 17.50 3.77 -7.75
CA ALA A 38 18.46 3.51 -8.84
C ALA A 38 19.16 4.78 -9.33
N PHE A 39 18.41 5.89 -9.47
CA PHE A 39 18.98 7.19 -9.82
C PHE A 39 20.04 7.64 -8.80
N PHE A 40 19.71 7.64 -7.51
CA PHE A 40 20.65 8.09 -6.47
C PHE A 40 21.87 7.18 -6.35
N GLN A 41 21.70 5.86 -6.50
CA GLN A 41 22.83 4.93 -6.56
C GLN A 41 23.74 5.21 -7.76
N LYS A 42 23.17 5.47 -8.94
CA LYS A 42 23.95 5.83 -10.12
C LYS A 42 24.65 7.17 -9.94
N ARG A 43 23.98 8.17 -9.35
CA ARG A 43 24.55 9.48 -9.04
C ARG A 43 25.71 9.38 -8.07
N ARG A 44 25.60 8.52 -7.04
CA ARG A 44 26.66 8.21 -6.07
C ARG A 44 27.87 7.61 -6.77
N ARG A 45 27.67 6.57 -7.58
CA ARG A 45 28.73 5.90 -8.34
C ARG A 45 29.51 6.85 -9.25
N ILE A 46 28.81 7.70 -10.01
CA ILE A 46 29.45 8.72 -10.85
C ILE A 46 30.29 9.68 -9.99
N GLY A 47 29.79 10.06 -8.80
CA GLY A 47 30.53 10.90 -7.86
C GLY A 47 31.81 10.22 -7.35
N GLU A 48 31.74 8.95 -6.95
CA GLU A 48 32.88 8.15 -6.49
C GLU A 48 33.97 8.02 -7.58
N GLU A 49 33.56 7.78 -8.84
CA GLU A 49 34.47 7.72 -9.99
C GLU A 49 35.15 9.08 -10.25
N TYR A 50 34.42 10.19 -10.14
CA TYR A 50 34.96 11.53 -10.29
C TYR A 50 35.98 11.87 -9.18
N ILE A 51 35.65 11.59 -7.91
CA ILE A 51 36.56 11.78 -6.76
C ILE A 51 37.85 10.99 -6.97
N THR A 52 37.74 9.73 -7.40
CA THR A 52 38.90 8.88 -7.68
C THR A 52 39.79 9.48 -8.77
N SER A 53 39.17 10.05 -9.80
CA SER A 53 39.87 10.71 -10.91
C SER A 53 40.58 11.99 -10.45
N LEU A 54 39.93 12.84 -9.64
CA LEU A 54 40.55 14.03 -9.05
C LEU A 54 41.76 13.69 -8.17
N ARG A 55 41.61 12.71 -7.27
CA ARG A 55 42.72 12.25 -6.40
C ARG A 55 43.86 11.62 -7.19
N LYS A 56 43.57 10.99 -8.34
CA LYS A 56 44.61 10.47 -9.24
C LYS A 56 45.37 11.63 -9.90
N LEU A 57 44.65 12.61 -10.45
CA LEU A 57 45.26 13.80 -11.05
C LEU A 57 46.10 14.59 -10.04
N HIS A 58 45.60 14.80 -8.82
CA HIS A 58 46.34 15.46 -7.75
C HIS A 58 47.66 14.75 -7.43
N ARG A 59 47.64 13.41 -7.32
CA ARG A 59 48.86 12.61 -7.12
C ARG A 59 49.85 12.73 -8.27
N GLU A 60 49.38 12.66 -9.52
CA GLU A 60 50.24 12.82 -10.69
C GLU A 60 50.85 14.23 -10.76
N ALA A 61 50.07 15.27 -10.44
CA ALA A 61 50.55 16.64 -10.34
C ALA A 61 51.63 16.80 -9.27
N ASN A 62 51.48 16.17 -8.10
CA ASN A 62 52.48 16.18 -7.02
C ASN A 62 53.80 15.50 -7.44
N VAL A 63 53.73 14.41 -8.19
CA VAL A 63 54.94 13.72 -8.69
C VAL A 63 55.71 14.59 -9.68
N VAL A 64 55.00 15.23 -10.61
CA VAL A 64 55.60 16.17 -11.56
C VAL A 64 56.18 17.37 -10.81
N ASP A 65 55.47 17.91 -9.82
CA ASP A 65 55.92 19.07 -9.08
C ASP A 65 57.19 18.80 -8.25
N ALA A 66 57.28 17.61 -7.65
CA ALA A 66 58.45 17.16 -6.90
C ALA A 66 59.71 17.00 -7.77
N SER A 67 59.58 16.97 -9.10
CA SER A 67 60.71 16.89 -10.03
C SER A 67 61.38 18.24 -10.30
N PHE A 68 60.76 19.36 -9.90
CA PHE A 68 61.34 20.69 -10.03
C PHE A 68 62.30 21.00 -8.87
N ASP A 69 63.36 21.76 -9.17
CA ASP A 69 64.40 22.13 -8.19
C ASP A 69 63.83 23.04 -7.07
N SER A 70 63.91 22.57 -5.83
CA SER A 70 63.46 23.29 -4.63
C SER A 70 64.32 24.49 -4.25
N ARG A 71 65.44 24.71 -4.96
CA ARG A 71 66.34 25.85 -4.76
C ARG A 71 65.94 27.10 -5.54
N ALA A 72 64.95 27.02 -6.44
CA ALA A 72 64.44 28.18 -7.15
C ALA A 72 63.53 29.03 -6.25
N GLU A 73 63.68 30.36 -6.29
CA GLU A 73 62.77 31.26 -5.59
C GLU A 73 61.32 31.07 -6.07
N PRO A 74 60.32 31.05 -5.16
CA PRO A 74 58.93 30.85 -5.53
C PRO A 74 58.45 32.01 -6.41
N THR A 75 58.12 31.71 -7.66
CA THR A 75 57.53 32.68 -8.59
C THR A 75 56.01 32.77 -8.38
N PRO A 76 55.36 33.90 -8.74
CA PRO A 76 53.90 34.02 -8.68
C PRO A 76 53.17 32.92 -9.47
N SER A 77 53.76 32.45 -10.57
CA SER A 77 53.23 31.32 -11.35
C SER A 77 53.27 30.00 -10.58
N ARG A 78 54.30 29.77 -9.73
CA ARG A 78 54.37 28.59 -8.86
C ARG A 78 53.35 28.66 -7.73
N ALA A 79 53.18 29.83 -7.11
CA ALA A 79 52.12 30.04 -6.11
C ALA A 79 50.71 29.82 -6.71
N ALA A 80 50.45 30.31 -7.93
CA ALA A 80 49.19 30.06 -8.63
C ALA A 80 48.99 28.57 -8.95
N TRP A 81 50.07 27.87 -9.31
CA TRP A 81 50.03 26.41 -9.55
C TRP A 81 49.72 25.63 -8.28
N ASP A 82 50.30 26.01 -7.14
CA ASP A 82 50.00 25.38 -5.85
C ASP A 82 48.51 25.53 -5.48
N ILE A 83 47.93 26.72 -5.69
CA ILE A 83 46.49 26.95 -5.47
C ILE A 83 45.64 26.01 -6.33
N LEU A 84 45.98 25.86 -7.62
CA LEU A 84 45.26 24.95 -8.52
C LEU A 84 45.37 23.49 -8.06
N ARG A 85 46.58 23.07 -7.66
CA ARG A 85 46.88 21.68 -7.23
C ARG A 85 46.16 21.33 -5.94
N GLU A 86 46.25 22.17 -4.92
CA GLU A 86 45.54 22.00 -3.65
C GLU A 86 44.02 22.11 -3.83
N GLY A 87 43.56 22.91 -4.80
CA GLY A 87 42.16 23.00 -5.21
C GLY A 87 41.57 21.66 -5.67
N LEU A 88 42.36 20.79 -6.30
CA LEU A 88 41.91 19.44 -6.71
C LEU A 88 41.57 18.57 -5.49
N GLU A 89 42.39 18.61 -4.45
CA GLU A 89 42.15 17.84 -3.21
C GLU A 89 40.98 18.43 -2.42
N GLY A 90 40.87 19.77 -2.39
CA GLY A 90 39.72 20.47 -1.83
C GLY A 90 38.41 20.06 -2.51
N GLU A 91 38.37 20.09 -3.85
CA GLU A 91 37.19 19.65 -4.60
C GLU A 91 36.89 18.16 -4.34
N ALA A 92 37.90 17.29 -4.38
CA ALA A 92 37.71 15.86 -4.10
C ALA A 92 37.07 15.63 -2.72
N SER A 93 37.54 16.35 -1.70
CA SER A 93 37.01 16.29 -0.33
C SER A 93 35.57 16.80 -0.23
N THR A 94 35.25 17.93 -0.87
CA THR A 94 33.87 18.45 -0.92
C THR A 94 32.92 17.48 -1.62
N ARG A 95 33.37 16.87 -2.73
CA ARG A 95 32.59 15.88 -3.48
C ARG A 95 32.39 14.59 -2.68
N GLU A 96 33.37 14.16 -1.89
CA GLU A 96 33.25 13.00 -1.00
C GLU A 96 32.22 13.23 0.11
N ALA A 97 32.19 14.43 0.70
CA ALA A 97 31.17 14.81 1.66
C ALA A 97 29.75 14.78 1.06
N PHE A 98 29.60 15.20 -0.21
CA PHE A 98 28.33 15.10 -0.92
C PHE A 98 27.91 13.66 -1.20
N VAL A 99 28.83 12.84 -1.71
CA VAL A 99 28.57 11.42 -1.96
C VAL A 99 28.14 10.71 -0.68
N SER A 100 28.77 11.06 0.44
CA SER A 100 28.38 10.58 1.78
C SER A 100 27.01 11.07 2.20
N SER A 101 26.65 12.33 1.90
CA SER A 101 25.31 12.85 2.20
C SER A 101 24.23 12.21 1.34
N LEU A 102 24.50 11.86 0.06
CA LEU A 102 23.56 11.08 -0.77
C LEU A 102 23.20 9.74 -0.12
N ASP A 103 24.17 9.09 0.50
CA ASP A 103 23.93 7.81 1.18
C ASP A 103 22.98 7.97 2.39
N ILE A 104 23.20 9.01 3.19
CA ILE A 104 22.47 9.28 4.44
C ILE A 104 21.09 9.90 4.17
N ASP A 105 21.02 10.90 3.28
CA ASP A 105 19.85 11.75 3.11
C ASP A 105 18.90 11.26 2.01
N ALA A 106 19.38 10.42 1.08
CA ALA A 106 18.57 9.94 -0.04
C ALA A 106 18.47 8.42 -0.10
N ILE A 107 19.60 7.71 -0.19
CA ILE A 107 19.61 6.27 -0.46
C ILE A 107 19.04 5.48 0.73
N LYS A 108 19.54 5.71 1.95
CA LYS A 108 19.05 5.03 3.15
C LYS A 108 17.56 5.27 3.41
N PRO A 109 17.04 6.52 3.41
CA PRO A 109 15.61 6.77 3.59
C PRO A 109 14.74 6.10 2.53
N LEU A 110 15.14 6.14 1.25
CA LEU A 110 14.39 5.47 0.19
C LEU A 110 14.44 3.94 0.29
N ALA A 111 15.58 3.38 0.75
CA ALA A 111 15.70 1.95 0.98
C ALA A 111 14.81 1.48 2.13
N THR A 112 14.78 2.21 3.24
CA THR A 112 13.87 1.95 4.37
C THR A 112 12.41 2.08 3.93
N LEU A 113 12.07 3.13 3.17
CA LEU A 113 10.72 3.31 2.65
C LEU A 113 10.28 2.14 1.77
N LYS A 114 11.16 1.67 0.90
CA LYS A 114 10.91 0.49 0.07
C LYS A 114 10.65 -0.75 0.92
N GLU A 115 11.48 -1.01 1.92
CA GLU A 115 11.34 -2.17 2.80
C GLU A 115 10.02 -2.11 3.60
N THR A 116 9.71 -0.98 4.22
CA THR A 116 8.45 -0.79 4.95
C THR A 116 7.26 -0.96 4.03
N GLY A 117 7.29 -0.39 2.82
CA GLY A 117 6.21 -0.56 1.86
C GLY A 117 6.07 -2.01 1.36
N ASP A 118 7.17 -2.74 1.12
CA ASP A 118 7.15 -4.16 0.78
C ASP A 118 6.54 -5.02 1.91
N GLN A 119 6.83 -4.67 3.18
CA GLN A 119 6.24 -5.32 4.35
C GLN A 119 4.74 -5.04 4.46
N THR A 120 4.31 -3.78 4.28
CA THR A 120 2.90 -3.38 4.28
C THR A 120 2.13 -4.09 3.17
N ARG A 121 2.70 -4.18 1.95
CA ARG A 121 2.12 -4.94 0.84
C ARG A 121 1.83 -6.39 1.22
N LYS A 122 2.81 -7.07 1.82
CA LYS A 122 2.68 -8.48 2.25
C LYS A 122 1.61 -8.63 3.32
N ARG A 123 1.49 -7.66 4.24
CA ARG A 123 0.45 -7.65 5.27
C ARG A 123 -0.94 -7.50 4.66
N ILE A 124 -1.12 -6.56 3.72
CA ILE A 124 -2.38 -6.35 2.98
C ILE A 124 -2.76 -7.64 2.24
N ASP A 125 -1.84 -8.22 1.48
CA ASP A 125 -2.09 -9.45 0.70
C ASP A 125 -2.51 -10.62 1.60
N LYS A 126 -1.85 -10.76 2.76
CA LYS A 126 -2.22 -11.76 3.78
C LYS A 126 -3.61 -11.48 4.37
N ASN A 127 -3.91 -10.23 4.74
CA ASN A 127 -5.21 -9.84 5.32
C ASN A 127 -6.36 -10.09 4.32
N LEU A 128 -6.16 -9.75 3.06
CA LEU A 128 -7.10 -10.03 1.98
C LEU A 128 -7.31 -11.53 1.77
N ARG A 129 -6.22 -12.30 1.75
CA ARG A 129 -6.28 -13.76 1.59
C ARG A 129 -6.97 -14.45 2.75
N ASN A 130 -6.82 -13.94 3.98
CA ASN A 130 -7.47 -14.50 5.17
C ASN A 130 -8.95 -14.10 5.28
N SER A 131 -9.31 -12.86 4.93
CA SER A 131 -10.69 -12.38 5.02
C SER A 131 -11.59 -12.83 3.86
N ALA A 132 -11.00 -13.27 2.74
CA ALA A 132 -11.73 -13.83 1.61
C ALA A 132 -12.52 -15.12 1.93
N PRO A 133 -11.92 -16.17 2.54
CA PRO A 133 -12.65 -17.38 2.91
C PRO A 133 -13.69 -17.11 4.00
N ASP A 134 -13.41 -16.24 4.99
CA ASP A 134 -14.38 -15.89 6.04
C ASP A 134 -15.64 -15.24 5.45
N TYR A 135 -15.45 -14.33 4.48
CA TYR A 135 -16.56 -13.73 3.75
C TYR A 135 -17.32 -14.77 2.90
N ALA A 136 -16.59 -15.63 2.18
CA ALA A 136 -17.19 -16.66 1.35
C ALA A 136 -18.00 -17.66 2.18
N ASP A 137 -17.49 -18.12 3.32
CA ASP A 137 -18.18 -19.02 4.23
C ASP A 137 -19.46 -18.36 4.81
N HIS A 138 -19.36 -17.10 5.24
CA HIS A 138 -20.54 -16.39 5.75
C HIS A 138 -21.62 -16.14 4.69
N ALA A 139 -21.23 -15.77 3.47
CA ALA A 139 -22.16 -15.51 2.37
C ALA A 139 -22.75 -16.80 1.79
N GLU A 140 -21.91 -17.77 1.45
CA GLU A 140 -22.28 -18.97 0.69
C GLU A 140 -22.82 -20.08 1.58
N ASN A 141 -22.32 -20.22 2.82
CA ASN A 141 -22.81 -21.26 3.72
C ASN A 141 -23.86 -20.72 4.68
N THR A 142 -23.56 -19.68 5.44
CA THR A 142 -24.45 -19.23 6.53
C THR A 142 -25.70 -18.54 5.99
N ILE A 143 -25.54 -17.51 5.15
CA ILE A 143 -26.67 -16.74 4.62
C ILE A 143 -27.50 -17.58 3.65
N SER A 144 -26.87 -18.34 2.75
CA SER A 144 -27.60 -19.16 1.78
C SER A 144 -28.43 -20.26 2.46
N LYS A 145 -27.92 -20.91 3.53
CA LYS A 145 -28.71 -21.88 4.31
C LYS A 145 -29.88 -21.23 5.03
N LEU A 146 -29.65 -20.07 5.68
CA LEU A 146 -30.71 -19.33 6.35
C LEU A 146 -31.78 -18.83 5.35
N GLN A 147 -31.35 -18.38 4.17
CA GLN A 147 -32.24 -17.97 3.08
C GLN A 147 -33.06 -19.15 2.54
N GLN A 148 -32.44 -20.31 2.29
CA GLN A 148 -33.15 -21.52 1.87
C GLN A 148 -34.14 -22.00 2.93
N ALA A 149 -33.74 -22.01 4.21
CA ALA A 149 -34.62 -22.36 5.32
C ALA A 149 -35.82 -21.40 5.42
N TYR A 150 -35.59 -20.11 5.25
CA TYR A 150 -36.64 -19.10 5.19
C TYR A 150 -37.58 -19.34 4.00
N LEU A 151 -37.06 -19.47 2.78
CA LEU A 151 -37.87 -19.69 1.57
C LEU A 151 -38.63 -21.03 1.59
N THR A 152 -38.11 -22.04 2.26
CA THR A 152 -38.80 -23.32 2.43
C THR A 152 -39.99 -23.20 3.39
N LYS A 153 -39.86 -22.38 4.45
CA LYS A 153 -40.98 -22.08 5.35
C LYS A 153 -41.99 -21.08 4.74
N TYR A 154 -41.51 -20.16 3.93
CA TYR A 154 -42.30 -19.13 3.25
C TYR A 154 -42.08 -19.18 1.74
N PRO A 155 -42.64 -20.19 1.05
CA PRO A 155 -42.63 -20.16 -0.40
C PRO A 155 -43.31 -18.86 -0.86
N PRO A 156 -42.78 -18.18 -1.88
CA PRO A 156 -43.44 -17.02 -2.45
C PRO A 156 -44.87 -17.42 -2.79
N VAL A 157 -45.84 -16.71 -2.23
CA VAL A 157 -47.25 -16.94 -2.53
C VAL A 157 -47.43 -16.66 -4.01
N ASP A 158 -47.52 -17.70 -4.83
CA ASP A 158 -47.92 -17.59 -6.22
C ASP A 158 -49.33 -16.98 -6.21
N HIS A 159 -49.43 -15.70 -6.54
CA HIS A 159 -50.69 -15.07 -6.91
C HIS A 159 -51.10 -15.56 -8.31
N SER A 160 -51.23 -16.87 -8.50
CA SER A 160 -51.85 -17.44 -9.68
C SER A 160 -52.74 -18.61 -9.26
N HIS A 161 -54.05 -18.37 -9.40
CA HIS A 161 -55.18 -19.27 -9.17
C HIS A 161 -55.67 -19.42 -7.72
N SER A 162 -56.72 -18.66 -7.40
CA SER A 162 -57.99 -19.24 -6.89
C SER A 162 -59.06 -18.14 -6.79
N THR A 163 -59.63 -17.79 -7.93
CA THR A 163 -61.06 -17.41 -7.99
C THR A 163 -61.83 -18.72 -8.13
N THR A 164 -62.96 -18.85 -7.41
CA THR A 164 -63.93 -19.98 -7.44
C THR A 164 -63.42 -21.29 -6.83
N SER A 165 -64.10 -21.98 -5.92
CA SER A 165 -65.52 -22.02 -5.54
C SER A 165 -65.68 -22.68 -4.17
N PHE A 166 -66.56 -22.14 -3.32
CA PHE A 166 -67.07 -22.83 -2.13
C PHE A 166 -67.89 -24.07 -2.55
N GLN A 167 -67.43 -25.27 -2.21
CA GLN A 167 -68.29 -26.46 -2.14
C GLN A 167 -67.97 -27.33 -0.92
N HIS A 168 -69.00 -27.45 -0.09
CA HIS A 168 -69.47 -28.67 0.59
C HIS A 168 -68.54 -29.42 1.57
N VAL A 169 -68.83 -29.25 2.86
CA VAL A 169 -68.31 -30.05 3.98
C VAL A 169 -69.05 -31.40 4.04
N PRO A 170 -68.35 -32.54 4.16
CA PRO A 170 -68.91 -33.72 4.80
C PRO A 170 -68.29 -33.91 6.19
N SER A 171 -69.18 -34.00 7.17
CA SER A 171 -68.89 -34.30 8.57
C SER A 171 -68.20 -35.66 8.72
N ARG A 172 -66.97 -35.69 9.25
CA ARG A 172 -66.35 -36.89 9.84
C ARG A 172 -65.48 -36.55 11.07
N ARG A 173 -65.94 -37.09 12.20
CA ARG A 173 -65.20 -37.59 13.38
C ARG A 173 -64.08 -36.71 13.94
N PHE A 174 -64.43 -36.00 15.02
CA PHE A 174 -63.49 -35.53 16.05
C PHE A 174 -62.73 -36.72 16.66
N GLY A 175 -61.40 -36.65 16.63
CA GLY A 175 -60.54 -37.60 17.31
C GLY A 175 -59.05 -37.38 17.01
N VAL A 176 -58.32 -36.92 18.03
CA VAL A 176 -56.85 -37.01 18.21
C VAL A 176 -55.93 -36.09 17.38
N ASN A 177 -56.31 -35.58 16.19
CA ASN A 177 -55.37 -34.75 15.39
C ASN A 177 -55.30 -33.25 15.77
N LEU A 178 -56.26 -32.72 16.53
CA LEU A 178 -56.29 -31.30 16.93
C LEU A 178 -55.18 -30.90 17.92
N PHE A 179 -54.75 -31.83 18.78
CA PHE A 179 -53.65 -31.59 19.73
C PHE A 179 -52.26 -31.74 19.13
N ARG A 180 -52.16 -32.41 17.98
CA ARG A 180 -50.92 -32.53 17.21
C ARG A 180 -50.67 -31.25 16.41
N ASN A 181 -51.70 -30.78 15.70
CA ASN A 181 -51.63 -29.55 14.92
C ASN A 181 -51.44 -28.30 15.80
N ARG A 182 -52.04 -28.22 17.00
CA ARG A 182 -51.83 -27.06 17.90
C ARG A 182 -50.40 -26.96 18.42
N ARG A 183 -49.77 -28.10 18.78
CA ARG A 183 -48.36 -28.14 19.20
C ARG A 183 -47.39 -27.89 18.05
N GLU A 184 -47.79 -28.19 16.82
CA GLU A 184 -47.02 -27.89 15.62
C GLU A 184 -47.16 -26.41 15.22
N LEU A 185 -48.35 -25.81 15.38
CA LEU A 185 -48.55 -24.36 15.22
C LEU A 185 -47.81 -23.53 16.27
N ASP A 186 -47.92 -23.89 17.56
CA ASP A 186 -47.24 -23.16 18.64
C ASP A 186 -45.71 -23.27 18.51
N ARG A 187 -45.18 -24.39 17.95
CA ARG A 187 -43.76 -24.50 17.58
C ARG A 187 -43.41 -23.67 16.36
N ALA A 188 -44.26 -23.68 15.33
CA ALA A 188 -44.05 -22.90 14.13
C ALA A 188 -44.03 -21.40 14.45
N GLU A 189 -45.00 -20.89 15.22
CA GLU A 189 -45.07 -19.49 15.68
C GLU A 189 -43.86 -19.07 16.53
N PHE A 190 -43.26 -19.97 17.30
CA PHE A 190 -42.03 -19.66 18.06
C PHE A 190 -40.76 -19.74 17.22
N GLU A 191 -40.71 -20.61 16.21
CA GLU A 191 -39.56 -20.77 15.32
C GLU A 191 -39.49 -19.71 14.21
N GLU A 192 -40.62 -19.12 13.80
CA GLU A 192 -40.69 -18.03 12.82
C GLU A 192 -39.83 -16.80 13.19
N PRO A 193 -40.03 -16.15 14.36
CA PRO A 193 -39.28 -14.95 14.72
C PRO A 193 -37.80 -15.22 14.95
N VAL A 194 -37.45 -16.47 15.32
CA VAL A 194 -36.06 -16.89 15.54
C VAL A 194 -35.31 -17.00 14.21
N LEU A 195 -35.90 -17.61 13.19
CA LEU A 195 -35.29 -17.75 11.86
C LEU A 195 -35.09 -16.40 11.15
N GLU A 196 -36.07 -15.50 11.25
CA GLU A 196 -35.94 -14.15 10.69
C GLU A 196 -34.88 -13.32 11.43
N ASP A 197 -34.84 -13.40 12.77
CA ASP A 197 -33.85 -12.69 13.57
C ASP A 197 -32.42 -13.20 13.29
N ASP A 198 -32.24 -14.52 13.16
CA ASP A 198 -30.96 -15.13 12.82
C ASP A 198 -30.50 -14.77 11.40
N TYR A 199 -31.41 -14.72 10.42
CA TYR A 199 -31.10 -14.22 9.09
C TYR A 199 -30.67 -12.74 9.13
N ARG A 200 -31.41 -11.88 9.84
CA ARG A 200 -31.05 -10.46 10.00
C ARG A 200 -29.71 -10.28 10.71
N LYS A 201 -29.40 -11.09 11.73
CA LYS A 201 -28.09 -11.10 12.39
C LYS A 201 -26.98 -11.51 11.43
N ALA A 202 -27.18 -12.56 10.64
CA ALA A 202 -26.20 -13.02 9.66
C ALA A 202 -25.90 -11.96 8.59
N VAL A 203 -26.92 -11.29 8.06
CA VAL A 203 -26.76 -10.19 7.10
C VAL A 203 -26.03 -9.00 7.73
N ARG A 204 -26.35 -8.64 8.98
CA ARG A 204 -25.63 -7.58 9.71
C ARG A 204 -24.15 -7.92 9.88
N LEU A 205 -23.84 -9.15 10.27
CA LEU A 205 -22.45 -9.60 10.43
C LEU A 205 -21.69 -9.58 9.09
N LEU A 206 -22.31 -10.03 8.00
CA LEU A 206 -21.71 -9.94 6.66
C LEU A 206 -21.37 -8.50 6.27
N ASN A 207 -22.27 -7.55 6.56
CA ASN A 207 -22.03 -6.13 6.30
C ASN A 207 -20.88 -5.57 7.17
N ILE A 208 -20.76 -6.02 8.42
CA ILE A 208 -19.62 -5.66 9.30
C ILE A 208 -18.32 -6.18 8.69
N ILE A 209 -18.24 -7.48 8.36
CA ILE A 209 -17.07 -8.09 7.73
C ILE A 209 -16.69 -7.35 6.45
N ARG A 210 -17.70 -6.94 5.65
CA ARG A 210 -17.50 -6.15 4.44
C ARG A 210 -16.91 -4.77 4.74
N SER A 211 -17.47 -4.03 5.71
CA SER A 211 -16.97 -2.69 6.10
C SER A 211 -15.53 -2.78 6.59
N THR A 212 -15.24 -3.73 7.48
CA THR A 212 -13.89 -3.93 8.04
C THR A 212 -12.86 -4.27 6.97
N ARG A 213 -13.22 -5.02 5.92
CA ARG A 213 -12.29 -5.29 4.80
C ARG A 213 -11.95 -4.03 4.02
N VAL A 214 -12.90 -3.12 3.82
CA VAL A 214 -12.68 -1.85 3.10
C VAL A 214 -11.88 -0.89 3.97
N GLU A 215 -12.29 -0.69 5.23
CA GLU A 215 -11.59 0.18 6.19
C GLU A 215 -10.13 -0.23 6.35
N ASN A 216 -9.84 -1.51 6.50
CA ASN A 216 -8.45 -2.00 6.60
C ASN A 216 -7.62 -1.67 5.35
N LEU A 217 -8.20 -1.76 4.14
CA LEU A 217 -7.48 -1.42 2.91
C LEU A 217 -7.26 0.08 2.77
N GLU A 218 -8.27 0.88 3.11
CA GLU A 218 -8.21 2.34 3.04
C GLU A 218 -7.22 2.90 4.05
N ASP A 219 -7.24 2.43 5.31
CA ASP A 219 -6.30 2.84 6.34
C ASP A 219 -4.86 2.49 5.96
N GLU A 220 -4.63 1.27 5.45
CA GLU A 220 -3.30 0.83 5.03
C GLU A 220 -2.80 1.57 3.78
N TYR A 221 -3.70 1.89 2.84
CA TYR A 221 -3.39 2.73 1.69
C TYR A 221 -3.07 4.18 2.09
N ASN A 222 -3.86 4.77 2.99
CA ASN A 222 -3.65 6.12 3.49
C ASN A 222 -2.32 6.25 4.25
N CYS A 223 -1.98 5.24 5.07
CA CYS A 223 -0.66 5.15 5.69
C CYS A 223 0.46 5.13 4.65
N LEU A 224 0.27 4.42 3.53
CA LEU A 224 1.26 4.40 2.46
C LEU A 224 1.33 5.75 1.74
N GLU A 225 0.21 6.34 1.33
CA GLU A 225 0.20 7.61 0.60
C GLU A 225 0.91 8.72 1.40
N ASP A 226 0.63 8.80 2.70
CA ASP A 226 1.21 9.81 3.58
C ASP A 226 2.71 9.55 3.85
N LEU A 227 3.10 8.29 4.07
CA LEU A 227 4.48 7.89 4.30
C LEU A 227 5.36 7.98 3.03
N VAL A 228 4.80 7.59 1.88
CA VAL A 228 5.53 7.48 0.61
C VAL A 228 5.68 8.83 -0.07
N PHE A 229 4.59 9.55 -0.30
CA PHE A 229 4.63 10.67 -1.25
C PHE A 229 4.86 12.02 -0.59
N ARG A 230 4.23 12.28 0.56
CA ARG A 230 4.18 13.64 1.10
C ARG A 230 5.45 14.04 1.84
N THR A 231 6.04 13.11 2.58
CA THR A 231 7.11 13.44 3.53
C THR A 231 8.46 12.92 3.07
N THR A 232 8.57 11.63 2.75
CA THR A 232 9.86 10.99 2.52
C THR A 232 10.46 11.34 1.16
N VAL A 233 9.76 11.08 0.04
CA VAL A 233 10.31 11.36 -1.30
C VAL A 233 10.56 12.85 -1.50
N LYS A 234 9.61 13.70 -1.11
CA LYS A 234 9.78 15.15 -1.15
C LYS A 234 10.97 15.61 -0.30
N GLY A 235 11.08 15.10 0.93
CA GLY A 235 12.19 15.43 1.82
C GLY A 235 13.55 15.03 1.24
N VAL A 236 13.65 13.83 0.66
CA VAL A 236 14.84 13.35 -0.04
C VAL A 236 15.23 14.26 -1.20
N LEU A 237 14.27 14.64 -2.04
CA LEU A 237 14.52 15.51 -3.20
C LEU A 237 14.96 16.92 -2.77
N VAL A 238 14.34 17.48 -1.74
CA VAL A 238 14.73 18.79 -1.19
C VAL A 238 16.15 18.74 -0.64
N LYS A 239 16.45 17.77 0.22
CA LYS A 239 17.81 17.58 0.77
C LYS A 239 18.85 17.36 -0.31
N TYR A 240 18.51 16.61 -1.36
CA TYR A 240 19.39 16.42 -2.51
C TYR A 240 19.73 17.75 -3.18
N LEU A 241 18.71 18.59 -3.46
CA LEU A 241 18.90 19.89 -4.10
C LEU A 241 19.69 20.85 -3.19
N GLU A 242 19.40 20.89 -1.90
CA GLU A 242 20.15 21.68 -0.91
C GLU A 242 21.63 21.28 -0.89
N ASN A 243 21.91 19.98 -0.80
CA ASN A 243 23.27 19.45 -0.82
C ASN A 243 23.98 19.75 -2.14
N MET A 244 23.29 19.65 -3.28
CA MET A 244 23.81 19.97 -4.60
C MET A 244 24.18 21.45 -4.73
N MET A 245 23.26 22.35 -4.35
CA MET A 245 23.52 23.79 -4.37
C MET A 245 24.68 24.19 -3.45
N ARG A 246 24.82 23.53 -2.30
CA ARG A 246 25.94 23.78 -1.37
C ARG A 246 27.30 23.53 -2.01
N ILE A 247 27.42 22.58 -2.92
CA ILE A 247 28.69 22.26 -3.59
C ILE A 247 28.96 23.22 -4.75
N GLU A 248 27.92 23.56 -5.52
CA GLU A 248 28.05 24.50 -6.63
C GLU A 248 28.44 25.91 -6.14
N THR A 249 27.88 26.33 -5.01
CA THR A 249 28.27 27.57 -4.34
C THR A 249 29.70 27.52 -3.80
N TRP A 250 30.15 26.40 -3.24
CA TRP A 250 31.57 26.21 -2.87
C TRP A 250 32.53 26.36 -4.06
N LEU A 251 32.14 25.89 -5.25
CA LEU A 251 32.94 26.00 -6.47
C LEU A 251 33.00 27.43 -7.03
N TRP A 252 32.06 28.30 -6.65
CA TRP A 252 32.00 29.71 -7.09
C TRP A 252 32.59 30.71 -6.10
N VAL A 253 32.85 30.29 -4.85
CA VAL A 253 33.48 31.13 -3.81
C VAL A 253 34.91 30.66 -3.45
N PRO A 254 35.81 30.28 -4.37
CA PRO A 254 37.23 30.28 -4.07
C PRO A 254 37.81 31.64 -4.48
N ASN A 255 38.28 32.41 -3.50
CA ASN A 255 39.07 33.65 -3.63
C ASN A 255 38.29 34.98 -3.73
N GLN A 256 37.63 35.36 -2.63
CA GLN A 256 37.71 36.75 -2.17
C GLN A 256 38.70 36.83 -1.01
N VAL A 257 39.99 36.87 -1.35
CA VAL A 257 41.07 37.37 -0.48
C VAL A 257 41.89 38.32 -1.34
#